data_AF-A0A6W0P1L5-F1
#
_entry.id   AF-A0A6W0P1L5-F1
#
_cell.length_a   1.000
_cell.length_b   1.000
_cell.length_c   1.000
_cell.angle_alpha   90.00
_cell.angle_beta   90.00
_cell.angle_gamma   90.00
#
_symmetry.space_group_name_H-M   'P 1'
#
loop_
_entity.id
_entity.type
_entity.pdbx_description
1 polymer ?
#
loop_
_entity_poly.entity_id
_entity_poly.type
_entity_poly.pdbx_seq_one_letter_code
_entity_poly.pdbx_strand_id
1 'polypeptide(L)'
;MVKILLLAGLSVAVPALAGEAHVCKSQPVANSSANAELTDDTVFKCGEGIYGTIPALARDGWKIVQQTDQADVTDPSKTWAQLIIQKD
;
A
#
# COMPACT_ATOMS: atom_id res chain seq x y z
N MET A 1 18.05 -10.84 -56.43
CA MET A 1 18.64 -11.15 -55.11
C MET A 1 17.99 -10.21 -54.10
N VAL A 2 17.05 -10.69 -53.29
CA VAL A 2 16.40 -9.89 -52.24
C VAL A 2 16.83 -10.48 -50.90
N LYS A 3 17.67 -9.74 -50.17
CA LYS A 3 18.25 -10.16 -48.90
C LYS A 3 17.30 -9.67 -47.79
N ILE A 4 16.38 -10.52 -47.37
CA ILE A 4 15.44 -10.24 -46.28
C ILE A 4 16.23 -10.31 -44.97
N LEU A 5 16.52 -9.15 -44.39
CA LEU A 5 17.05 -9.02 -43.03
C LEU A 5 15.91 -9.27 -42.04
N LEU A 6 15.87 -10.47 -41.47
CA LEU A 6 15.07 -10.76 -40.27
C LEU A 6 15.70 -10.02 -39.08
N LEU A 7 15.12 -8.88 -38.70
CA LEU A 7 15.32 -8.31 -37.37
C LEU A 7 14.56 -9.17 -36.36
N ALA A 8 15.25 -10.12 -35.74
CA ALA A 8 14.75 -10.80 -34.55
C ALA A 8 14.70 -9.77 -33.41
N GLY A 9 13.50 -9.23 -33.15
CA GLY A 9 13.23 -8.41 -31.98
C GLY A 9 13.47 -9.24 -30.72
N LEU A 10 14.59 -8.98 -30.05
CA LEU A 10 14.90 -9.56 -28.75
C LEU A 10 14.00 -8.85 -27.72
N SER A 11 12.80 -9.40 -27.51
CA SER A 11 11.92 -9.00 -26.41
C SER A 11 12.62 -9.38 -25.11
N VAL A 12 13.39 -8.45 -24.53
CA VAL A 12 13.88 -8.56 -23.17
C VAL A 12 12.65 -8.63 -22.27
N ALA A 13 12.32 -9.84 -21.82
CA ALA A 13 11.34 -10.05 -20.79
C ALA A 13 11.91 -9.39 -19.52
N VAL A 14 11.41 -8.19 -19.22
CA VAL A 14 11.69 -7.53 -17.96
C VAL A 14 11.15 -8.47 -16.88
N PRO A 15 11.99 -8.96 -15.95
CA PRO A 15 11.47 -9.76 -14.86
C PRO A 15 10.49 -8.85 -14.11
N ALA A 16 9.22 -9.23 -14.08
CA ALA A 16 8.25 -8.61 -13.19
C ALA A 16 8.79 -8.87 -11.78
N LEU A 17 9.31 -7.82 -11.14
CA LEU A 17 9.60 -7.86 -9.72
C LEU A 17 8.27 -8.24 -9.07
N ALA A 18 8.27 -9.33 -8.30
CA ALA A 18 7.07 -9.74 -7.58
C ALA A 18 6.72 -8.59 -6.64
N GLY A 19 5.63 -7.88 -6.94
CA GLY A 19 5.29 -6.66 -6.21
C GLY A 19 5.22 -6.93 -4.72
N GLU A 20 5.94 -6.14 -3.93
CA GLU A 20 5.94 -6.24 -2.47
C GLU A 20 4.63 -5.65 -1.95
N ALA A 21 3.99 -6.35 -1.00
CA ALA A 21 2.73 -5.93 -0.41
C ALA A 21 2.80 -5.95 1.11
N HIS A 22 2.33 -4.88 1.75
CA HIS A 22 2.36 -4.76 3.21
C HIS A 22 1.00 -4.35 3.78
N VAL A 23 0.70 -4.86 4.98
CA VAL A 23 -0.48 -4.48 5.76
C VAL A 23 -0.10 -3.39 6.73
N CYS A 24 -0.72 -2.22 6.58
CA CYS A 24 -0.49 -1.09 7.45
C CYS A 24 -1.61 -0.88 8.45
N LYS A 25 -1.25 -0.46 9.66
CA LYS A 25 -2.21 -0.17 10.73
C LYS A 25 -1.98 1.24 11.27
N SER A 26 -3.06 2.00 11.41
CA SER A 26 -3.07 3.26 12.15
C SER A 26 -3.14 3.03 13.67
N GLN A 27 -3.10 4.10 14.46
CA GLN A 27 -3.37 4.02 15.90
C GLN A 27 -4.87 3.81 16.16
N PRO A 28 -5.25 3.03 17.18
CA PRO A 28 -6.65 2.92 17.60
C PRO A 28 -7.20 4.25 18.12
N VAL A 29 -8.43 4.55 17.74
CA VAL A 29 -9.15 5.78 18.09
C VAL A 29 -10.54 5.43 18.61
N ALA A 30 -11.05 6.25 19.54
CA ALA A 30 -12.36 6.00 20.13
C ALA A 30 -13.48 6.12 19.09
N ASN A 31 -14.40 5.17 19.10
CA ASN A 31 -15.57 5.08 18.23
C ASN A 31 -16.70 6.05 18.64
N SER A 32 -16.35 7.16 19.30
CA SER A 32 -17.32 8.14 19.85
C SER A 32 -17.96 9.03 18.79
N SER A 33 -17.49 8.95 17.54
CA SER A 33 -17.97 9.76 16.43
C SER A 33 -17.58 9.05 15.15
N ALA A 34 -18.57 8.44 14.49
CA ALA A 34 -18.54 7.80 13.18
C ALA A 34 -17.17 7.85 12.48
N ASN A 35 -16.39 6.76 12.58
CA ASN A 35 -15.11 6.54 11.91
C ASN A 35 -14.17 7.76 11.97
N ALA A 36 -13.25 7.80 12.94
CA ALA A 36 -12.27 8.88 13.01
C ALA A 36 -11.72 9.18 11.62
N GLU A 37 -11.95 10.41 11.19
CA GLU A 37 -11.71 10.84 9.81
C GLU A 37 -10.29 10.43 9.40
N LEU A 38 -10.18 9.69 8.30
CA LEU A 38 -8.87 9.36 7.77
C LEU A 38 -8.26 10.62 7.17
N THR A 39 -7.30 11.19 7.88
CA THR A 39 -6.57 12.39 7.45
C THR A 39 -5.23 12.04 6.83
N ASP A 40 -4.69 12.96 6.05
CA ASP A 40 -3.34 12.87 5.48
C ASP A 40 -2.22 12.93 6.55
N ASP A 41 -2.57 13.24 7.80
CA ASP A 41 -1.67 13.27 8.95
C ASP A 41 -1.65 11.93 9.71
N THR A 42 -2.57 11.01 9.39
CA THR A 42 -2.63 9.70 10.05
C THR A 42 -1.39 8.87 9.70
N VAL A 43 -0.63 8.48 10.73
CA VAL A 43 0.56 7.65 10.58
C VAL A 43 0.19 6.17 10.60
N PHE A 44 0.66 5.45 9.59
CA PHE A 44 0.49 4.03 9.39
C PHE A 44 1.79 3.27 9.62
N LYS A 45 1.70 2.10 10.26
CA LYS A 45 2.82 1.16 10.44
C LYS A 45 2.57 -0.10 9.63
N CYS A 46 3.44 -0.40 8.67
CA CYS A 46 3.27 -1.45 7.66
C CYS A 46 4.10 -2.72 7.90
N GLY A 47 4.83 -2.79 9.01
CA GLY A 47 5.79 -3.87 9.28
C GLY A 47 7.16 -3.59 8.62
N GLU A 48 8.16 -4.39 8.96
CA GLU A 48 9.52 -4.35 8.35
C GLU A 48 10.19 -2.97 8.35
N GLY A 49 9.84 -2.11 9.31
CA GLY A 49 10.36 -0.74 9.40
C GLY A 49 9.72 0.26 8.45
N ILE A 50 8.71 -0.14 7.67
CA ILE A 50 7.92 0.75 6.81
C ILE A 50 6.85 1.44 7.66
N TYR A 51 6.86 2.77 7.68
CA TYR A 51 5.85 3.58 8.32
C TYR A 51 5.79 4.97 7.68
N GLY A 52 4.64 5.62 7.78
CA GLY A 52 4.46 6.96 7.25
C GLY A 52 2.99 7.34 7.12
N THR A 53 2.75 8.56 6.68
CA THR A 53 1.41 8.99 6.27
C THR A 53 1.10 8.55 4.84
N ILE A 54 -0.16 8.61 4.42
CA ILE A 54 -0.56 8.27 3.04
C ILE A 54 0.25 9.07 1.99
N PRO A 55 0.40 10.40 2.10
CA PRO A 55 1.25 11.16 1.18
C PRO A 55 2.72 10.77 1.23
N ALA A 56 3.26 10.40 2.40
CA ALA A 56 4.65 9.96 2.52
C ALA A 56 4.86 8.61 1.82
N LEU A 57 3.99 7.63 2.08
CA LEU A 57 4.03 6.33 1.44
C LEU A 57 3.91 6.45 -0.10
N ALA A 58 3.02 7.32 -0.58
CA ALA A 58 2.88 7.60 -2.01
C ALA A 58 4.15 8.20 -2.63
N ARG A 59 4.83 9.13 -1.94
CA ARG A 59 6.12 9.68 -2.38
C ARG A 59 7.23 8.64 -2.44
N ASP A 60 7.19 7.66 -1.54
CA ASP A 60 8.14 6.54 -1.49
C ASP A 60 7.84 5.46 -2.56
N GLY A 61 6.82 5.69 -3.40
CA GLY A 61 6.43 4.83 -4.51
C GLY A 61 5.46 3.72 -4.13
N TRP A 62 4.90 3.74 -2.92
CA TRP A 62 3.86 2.80 -2.51
C TRP A 62 2.49 3.22 -3.05
N LYS A 63 1.73 2.25 -3.54
CA LYS A 63 0.34 2.41 -3.94
C LYS A 63 -0.56 1.89 -2.83
N ILE A 64 -1.51 2.70 -2.38
CA ILE A 64 -2.56 2.26 -1.47
C ILE A 64 -3.61 1.52 -2.31
N VAL A 65 -3.70 0.20 -2.16
CA VAL A 65 -4.60 -0.64 -2.97
C VAL A 65 -5.89 -1.00 -2.24
N GLN A 66 -5.91 -0.89 -0.91
CA GLN A 66 -7.10 -1.12 -0.11
C GLN A 66 -7.04 -0.30 1.19
N GLN A 67 -8.19 0.22 1.62
CA GLN A 67 -8.41 0.80 2.94
C GLN A 67 -9.64 0.11 3.56
N THR A 68 -9.51 -0.31 4.82
CA THR A 68 -10.62 -0.85 5.61
C THR A 68 -10.54 -0.32 7.04
N ASP A 69 -11.68 -0.19 7.70
CA ASP A 69 -11.72 0.08 9.14
C ASP A 69 -11.92 -1.23 9.89
N GLN A 70 -11.22 -1.38 11.01
CA GLN A 70 -11.26 -2.57 11.85
C GLN A 70 -11.59 -2.17 13.28
N ALA A 71 -12.48 -2.93 13.94
CA ALA A 71 -12.70 -2.79 15.37
C ALA A 71 -11.53 -3.42 16.13
N ASP A 72 -11.13 -2.80 17.23
CA ASP A 72 -10.17 -3.41 18.14
C ASP A 72 -10.83 -4.58 18.88
N VAL A 73 -10.19 -5.75 18.82
CA VAL A 73 -10.70 -7.00 19.42
C VAL A 73 -10.64 -7.00 20.94
N THR A 74 -9.75 -6.19 21.53
CA THR A 74 -9.57 -6.04 22.97
C THR A 74 -10.41 -4.91 23.55
N ASP A 75 -10.70 -3.89 22.74
CA ASP A 75 -11.55 -2.76 23.10
C ASP A 75 -12.49 -2.40 21.94
N PRO A 76 -13.69 -2.99 21.86
CA PRO A 76 -14.62 -2.76 20.76
C PRO A 76 -15.15 -1.32 20.70
N SER A 77 -14.86 -0.48 21.71
CA SER A 77 -15.11 0.95 21.67
C SER A 77 -14.07 1.71 20.85
N LYS A 78 -13.04 1.04 20.31
CA LYS A 78 -12.00 1.61 19.46
C LYS A 78 -12.00 0.99 18.08
N THR A 79 -11.70 1.81 17.08
CA THR A 79 -11.49 1.38 15.70
C THR A 79 -10.11 1.84 15.23
N TRP A 80 -9.60 1.24 14.16
CA TRP A 80 -8.37 1.66 13.49
C TRP A 80 -8.50 1.41 12.00
N ALA A 81 -7.91 2.29 11.20
CA ALA A 81 -7.80 2.10 9.76
C ALA A 81 -6.65 1.15 9.44
N GLN A 82 -6.94 0.18 8.57
CA GLN A 82 -6.00 -0.72 7.92
C GLN A 82 -5.81 -0.32 6.46
N LEU A 83 -4.57 -0.30 5.98
CA LEU A 83 -4.26 -0.18 4.56
C LEU A 83 -3.56 -1.44 4.06
N ILE A 84 -3.73 -1.73 2.78
CA ILE A 84 -2.82 -2.60 2.03
C ILE A 84 -2.08 -1.70 1.06
N ILE A 85 -0.74 -1.72 1.14
CA ILE A 85 0.14 -1.02 0.20
C ILE A 85 0.85 -2.01 -0.70
N GLN A 86 1.11 -1.61 -1.94
CA GLN A 86 1.85 -2.40 -2.92
C GLN A 86 2.84 -1.55 -3.69
N LYS A 87 3.96 -2.14 -4.11
CA LYS A 87 4.95 -1.52 -4.98
C LYS A 87 5.24 -2.45 -6.15
N ASP A 88 5.36 -1.89 -7.34
CA ASP A 88 5.70 -2.63 -8.57
C ASP A 88 7.20 -2.84 -8.67
#